data_AF-A0A7I7SN98-F1
#
_entry.id   AF-A0A7I7SN98-F1
#
_cell.length_a   1.000
_cell.length_b   1.000
_cell.length_c   1.000
_cell.angle_alpha   90.00
_cell.angle_beta   90.00
_cell.angle_gamma   90.00
#
_symmetry.space_group_name_H-M   'P 1'
#
loop_
_entity.id
_entity.type
_entity.pdbx_description
1 polymer ?
#
loop_
_entity_poly.entity_id
_entity_poly.type
_entity_poly.pdbx_seq_one_letter_code
_entity_poly.pdbx_strand_id
1 'polypeptide(L)' 'MDVSGPNGSVAVANAHGTVTGAAGGVLLRPFARLISKAGDSVTTYSEPWDMN' A
#
# COMPACT_ATOMS: atom_id res chain seq x y z
N MET A 1 -4.09 -7.90 10.82
CA MET A 1 -3.69 -9.19 10.24
C MET A 1 -2.23 -9.35 10.59
N ASP A 2 -1.92 -10.31 11.44
CA ASP A 2 -0.54 -10.59 11.83
C ASP A 2 0.00 -11.73 10.97
N VAL A 3 1.31 -11.69 10.68
CA VAL A 3 2.02 -12.72 9.91
C VAL A 3 3.12 -13.34 10.77
N SER A 4 3.48 -14.59 10.51
CA SER A 4 4.52 -15.31 11.24
C SER A 4 5.29 -16.25 10.32
N GLY A 5 6.45 -16.72 10.79
CA GLY A 5 7.35 -17.54 10.00
C GLY A 5 8.20 -16.72 9.01
N PRO A 6 9.09 -17.40 8.26
CA PRO A 6 10.04 -16.73 7.37
C PRO A 6 9.41 -16.18 6.08
N ASN A 7 8.20 -16.62 5.71
CA ASN A 7 7.50 -16.21 4.49
C ASN A 7 5.99 -16.07 4.75
N GLY A 8 5.32 -15.19 4.01
CA GLY A 8 3.87 -15.04 4.04
C GLY A 8 3.38 -14.18 2.88
N SER A 9 2.13 -14.38 2.45
CA SER A 9 1.49 -13.59 1.40
C SER A 9 0.02 -13.37 1.74
N VAL A 10 -0.46 -12.16 1.44
CA VAL A 10 -1.87 -11.78 1.57
C VAL A 10 -2.22 -10.97 0.32
N ALA A 11 -3.38 -11.26 -0.28
CA ALA A 11 -3.85 -10.59 -1.48
C ALA A 11 -5.20 -9.89 -1.23
N VAL A 12 -5.41 -8.77 -1.91
CA VAL A 12 -6.68 -8.05 -1.95
C VAL A 12 -7.06 -7.80 -3.39
N ALA A 13 -8.34 -7.92 -3.71
CA ALA A 13 -8.88 -7.66 -5.04
C ALA A 13 -10.07 -6.71 -4.94
N ASN A 14 -10.22 -5.83 -5.93
CA ASN A 14 -11.34 -4.89 -6.07
C ASN A 14 -11.59 -3.99 -4.84
N ALA A 15 -10.53 -3.60 -4.13
CA ALA A 15 -10.65 -2.59 -3.07
C ALA A 15 -11.00 -1.24 -3.70
N HIS A 16 -12.02 -0.57 -3.16
CA HIS A 16 -12.53 0.69 -3.68
C HIS A 16 -12.06 1.88 -2.81
N GLY A 17 -11.48 2.89 -3.45
CA GLY A 17 -11.13 4.18 -2.86
C GLY A 17 -11.65 5.32 -3.73
N THR A 18 -12.07 6.42 -3.11
CA THR A 18 -12.57 7.60 -3.81
C THR A 18 -12.07 8.87 -3.12
N VAL A 19 -11.84 9.91 -3.91
CA VAL A 19 -11.56 11.27 -3.47
C VAL A 19 -12.37 12.22 -4.36
N THR A 20 -12.94 13.27 -3.77
CA THR A 20 -13.76 14.26 -4.47
C THR A 20 -13.26 15.67 -4.17
N GLY A 21 -13.51 16.62 -5.07
CA GLY A 21 -13.04 18.00 -4.94
C GLY A 21 -11.54 18.19 -5.16
N ALA A 22 -10.83 17.20 -5.71
CA ALA A 22 -9.44 17.34 -6.09
C ALA A 22 -9.30 18.23 -7.33
N ALA A 23 -8.45 19.25 -7.24
CA ALA A 23 -8.12 20.12 -8.36
C ALA A 23 -6.67 19.85 -8.79
N GLY A 24 -6.43 19.67 -10.10
CA GLY A 24 -5.09 19.45 -10.65
C GLY A 24 -4.64 17.99 -10.77
N GLY A 25 -5.58 17.04 -10.76
CA GLY A 25 -5.31 15.61 -10.90
C GLY A 25 -4.95 14.92 -9.58
N VAL A 26 -4.99 13.59 -9.57
CA VAL A 26 -4.67 12.77 -8.39
C VAL A 26 -3.63 11.73 -8.80
N LEU A 27 -2.54 11.66 -8.04
CA LEU A 27 -1.54 10.60 -8.18
C LEU A 27 -1.66 9.64 -7.00
N LEU A 28 -1.73 8.34 -7.28
CA LEU A 28 -1.72 7.30 -6.26
C LEU A 28 -0.37 6.58 -6.28
N ARG A 29 0.32 6.47 -5.14
CA ARG A 29 1.55 5.67 -5.03
C ARG A 29 1.31 4.41 -4.20
N PRO A 30 1.27 3.21 -4.82
CA PRO A 30 1.18 1.96 -4.08
C PRO A 30 2.43 1.70 -3.23
N PHE A 31 2.24 1.03 -2.09
CA PHE A 31 3.33 0.59 -1.23
C PHE A 31 3.02 -0.76 -0.57
N ALA A 32 4.08 -1.46 -0.15
CA ALA A 32 4.00 -2.60 0.76
C ALA A 32 4.89 -2.33 1.97
N ARG A 33 4.40 -2.64 3.17
CA ARG A 33 5.13 -2.43 4.43
C ARG A 33 5.15 -3.68 5.27
N LEU A 34 6.33 -4.03 5.80
CA LEU A 34 6.53 -5.08 6.78
C LEU A 34 7.06 -4.46 8.08
N ILE A 35 6.46 -4.84 9.21
CA ILE A 35 6.85 -4.40 10.56
C ILE A 35 7.14 -5.65 11.40
N SER A 36 8.32 -5.71 12.01
CA SER A 36 8.73 -6.79 12.91
C SER A 36 8.13 -6.56 14.32
N LYS A 37 7.99 -7.63 15.11
CA LYS A 37 7.57 -7.50 16.52
C LYS A 37 8.58 -6.73 17.39
N ALA A 38 9.83 -6.66 16.97
CA ALA A 38 10.87 -5.89 17.65
C ALA A 38 10.84 -4.40 17.32
N GLY A 39 10.01 -3.99 16.34
CA GLY A 39 9.83 -2.59 15.94
C GLY A 39 10.53 -2.20 14.65
N ASP A 40 11.26 -3.11 13.99
CA ASP A 40 11.86 -2.84 12.68
C ASP A 40 10.78 -2.64 11.63
N SER A 41 11.00 -1.74 10.68
CA SER A 41 10.02 -1.49 9.61
C SER A 41 10.74 -1.25 8.29
N VAL A 42 10.22 -1.85 7.22
CA VAL A 42 10.64 -1.60 5.85
C VAL A 42 9.42 -1.34 4.99
N THR A 43 9.51 -0.36 4.09
CA THR A 43 8.46 -0.04 3.13
C THR A 43 9.05 0.05 1.73
N THR A 44 8.41 -0.59 0.77
CA THR A 44 8.73 -0.49 -0.64
C THR A 44 7.64 0.31 -1.34
N TYR A 45 8.03 1.05 -2.37
CA TYR A 45 7.13 1.89 -3.15
C TYR A 45 7.18 1.49 -4.61
N SER A 46 6.03 1.55 -5.27
CA SER A 46 5.92 1.41 -6.73
C SER A 46 5.91 2.77 -7.40
N GLU A 47 5.92 2.76 -8.73
CA GLU A 47 5.66 3.96 -9.52
C GLU A 47 4.26 4.53 -9.22
N PRO A 48 4.09 5.86 -9.23
CA PRO A 48 2.78 6.47 -9.11
C PRO A 48 1.88 6.13 -10.29
N TRP A 49 0.58 5.99 -10.01
CA TRP A 49 -0.48 5.90 -11.01
C TRP A 49 -1.18 7.24 -11.13
N ASP A 50 -1.37 7.68 -12.37
CA ASP A 50 -2.22 8.83 -12.67
C ASP A 50 -3.69 8.39 -12.63
N MET A 51 -4.52 9.12 -11.89
CA MET A 51 -5.94 8.85 -11.72
C MET A 51 -6.83 9.84 -12.50
N ASN A 52 -6.25 10.61 -13.42
CA ASN A 52 -6.96 11.48 -14.36
C ASN A 52 -7.13 10.87 -15.75
#